data_AF-A0A483Z9R8-F1
#
_entry.id   AF-A0A483Z9R8-F1
#
_cell.length_a   1.000
_cell.length_b   1.000
_cell.length_c   1.000
_cell.angle_alpha   90.00
_cell.angle_beta   90.00
_cell.angle_gamma   90.00
#
_symmetry.space_group_name_H-M   'P 1'
#
loop_
_entity.id
_entity.type
_entity.pdbx_description
1 polymer ?
#
loop_
_entity_poly.entity_id
_entity_poly.type
_entity_poly.pdbx_seq_one_letter_code
_entity_poly.pdbx_strand_id
1 'polypeptide(L)' 'ADTTRINSNVILNGDVTHGGGAMTSNGVVADKHKHPGDSGGTTGDPF' A
#
# COMPACT_ATOMS: atom_id res chain seq x y z
N ALA A 1 2.72 21.11 2.78
CA ALA A 1 3.38 20.12 1.91
C ALA A 1 2.89 20.35 0.51
N ASP A 2 3.80 20.51 -0.45
CA ASP A 2 3.41 20.71 -1.84
C ASP A 2 2.92 19.38 -2.42
N THR A 3 1.75 19.41 -3.05
CA THR A 3 1.13 18.22 -3.64
C THR A 3 1.47 18.17 -5.12
N THR A 4 2.18 17.12 -5.53
CA THR A 4 2.34 16.80 -6.95
C THR A 4 1.23 15.85 -7.37
N ARG A 5 0.47 16.21 -8.42
CA ARG A 5 -0.55 15.34 -9.02
C ARG A 5 -0.09 14.89 -10.40
N ILE A 6 -0.10 13.59 -10.65
CA ILE A 6 0.25 13.00 -11.94
C ILE A 6 -1.01 12.29 -12.49
N ASN A 7 -1.36 12.56 -13.74
CA ASN A 7 -2.55 12.02 -14.41
C ASN A 7 -2.20 11.20 -15.66
N SER A 8 -1.04 10.56 -15.63
CA SER A 8 -0.44 9.76 -16.70
C SER A 8 0.21 8.51 -16.11
N ASN A 9 0.58 7.54 -16.95
CA ASN A 9 1.40 6.41 -16.54
C ASN A 9 2.77 6.90 -16.05
N VAL A 10 3.26 6.30 -14.96
CA VAL A 10 4.57 6.60 -14.37
C VAL A 10 5.34 5.29 -14.20
N ILE A 11 6.64 5.33 -14.48
CA ILE A 11 7.59 4.27 -14.13
C ILE A 11 8.56 4.90 -13.12
N LEU A 12 8.75 4.24 -11.98
CA LEU A 12 9.74 4.62 -10.97
C LEU A 12 10.82 3.55 -10.97
N ASN A 13 12.07 3.95 -11.18
CA ASN A 13 13.23 3.07 -11.17
C ASN A 13 14.07 3.38 -9.93
N GLY A 14 13.93 2.56 -8.89
CA GLY A 14 14.62 2.71 -7.61
C GLY A 14 13.67 2.60 -6.42
N ASP A 15 14.22 2.82 -5.22
CA ASP A 15 13.47 2.75 -3.97
C ASP A 15 12.48 3.91 -3.83
N VAL A 16 11.34 3.62 -3.20
CA VAL A 16 10.30 4.62 -2.89
C VAL A 16 9.89 4.49 -1.43
N THR A 17 10.11 5.55 -0.66
CA THR A 17 9.60 5.67 0.72
C THR A 17 8.28 6.43 0.70
N HIS A 18 7.22 5.77 1.14
CA HIS A 18 5.89 6.37 1.30
C HIS A 18 5.60 6.71 2.76
N GLY A 19 4.89 7.82 3.00
CA GLY A 19 4.50 8.26 4.33
C GLY A 19 3.41 9.32 4.28
N GLY A 20 2.96 9.78 5.46
CA GLY A 20 1.94 10.83 5.56
C GLY A 20 0.50 10.37 5.27
N GLY A 21 0.24 9.07 5.16
CA GLY A 21 -1.10 8.50 4.99
C GLY A 21 -1.09 7.06 4.48
N ALA A 22 -2.27 6.51 4.20
CA ALA A 22 -2.44 5.17 3.66
C ALA A 22 -2.01 5.10 2.19
N MET A 23 -1.27 4.06 1.82
CA MET A 23 -1.11 3.67 0.42
C MET A 23 -2.22 2.69 0.07
N THR A 24 -3.08 3.05 -0.88
CA THR A 24 -4.18 2.18 -1.32
C THR A 24 -4.01 1.73 -2.77
N SER A 25 -4.33 0.47 -3.02
CA SER A 25 -4.43 -0.08 -4.37
C SER A 25 -5.66 -0.97 -4.44
N ASN A 26 -6.57 -0.68 -5.37
CA ASN A 26 -7.83 -1.42 -5.54
C ASN A 26 -8.65 -1.57 -4.24
N GLY A 27 -8.61 -0.56 -3.37
CA GLY A 27 -9.31 -0.57 -2.07
C GLY A 27 -8.58 -1.28 -0.93
N VAL A 28 -7.41 -1.89 -1.18
CA VAL A 28 -6.58 -2.51 -0.15
C VAL A 28 -5.57 -1.50 0.38
N VAL A 29 -5.51 -1.33 1.70
CA VAL A 29 -4.50 -0.50 2.38
C VAL A 29 -3.25 -1.33 2.60
N ALA A 30 -2.13 -0.92 2.01
CA ALA A 30 -0.92 -1.74 1.95
C ALA A 30 -0.30 -2.03 3.33
N ASP A 31 -0.26 -1.07 4.26
CA ASP A 31 0.29 -1.29 5.61
C ASP A 31 -0.70 -1.95 6.59
N LYS A 32 -1.91 -2.30 6.10
CA LYS A 32 -3.01 -2.89 6.87
C LYS A 32 -3.68 -4.06 6.16
N HIS A 33 -3.04 -4.61 5.13
CA HIS A 33 -3.61 -5.71 4.36
C HIS A 33 -3.56 -7.01 5.17
N LYS A 34 -4.57 -7.85 4.97
CA LYS A 34 -4.68 -9.16 5.62
C LYS A 34 -4.94 -10.22 4.59
N HIS A 35 -4.55 -11.45 4.91
CA HIS A 35 -4.83 -12.64 4.11
C HIS A 35 -5.65 -13.66 4.93
N PRO A 36 -6.39 -14.55 4.27
CA PRO A 36 -6.87 -15.77 4.91
C PRO A 36 -5.69 -16.55 5.52
N GLY A 37 -5.86 -17.01 6.75
CA GLY A 37 -4.87 -17.83 7.44
C GLY A 37 -4.87 -19.27 6.92
N ASP A 38 -3.74 -19.97 7.11
CA ASP A 38 -3.56 -21.36 6.69
C ASP A 38 -4.49 -22.36 7.40
N SER A 39 -5.04 -21.95 8.54
CA SER A 39 -5.87 -22.77 9.43
C SER A 39 -7.30 -22.24 9.56
N GLY A 40 -7.78 -21.50 8.55
CA GLY A 40 -9.14 -20.94 8.53
C GLY A 40 -9.32 -19.61 9.30
N GLY A 41 -8.21 -19.03 9.79
CA GLY A 41 -8.20 -17.72 10.44
C GLY A 41 -8.00 -16.56 9.48
N THR A 42 -7.52 -15.43 10.01
CA THR A 42 -7.06 -14.26 9.24
C THR A 42 -5.71 -13.82 9.81
N THR A 43 -4.79 -13.40 8.95
CA THR A 43 -3.49 -12.88 9.41
C THR A 43 -3.63 -11.60 10.22
N GLY A 44 -2.57 -11.23 10.94
CA GLY A 44 -2.37 -9.85 11.38
C GLY A 44 -2.10 -8.90 10.21
N ASP A 45 -1.93 -7.63 10.54
CA ASP A 45 -1.35 -6.63 9.63
C ASP A 45 0.12 -7.01 9.32
N PRO A 46 0.74 -6.42 8.28
CA PRO A 46 2.18 -6.53 8.05
C PRO A 46 3.00 -6.14 9.30
N PHE A 47 4.15 -6.80 9.49
CA PHE A 47 5.05 -6.60 10.63
C PHE A 47 5.94 -5.36 10.49
#